data_AF-A0A9N9HAP7-F1
#
_entry.id   AF-A0A9N9HAP7-F1
#
_cell.length_a   1.000
_cell.length_b   1.000
_cell.length_c   1.000
_cell.angle_alpha   90.00
_cell.angle_beta   90.00
_cell.angle_gamma   90.00
#
_symmetry.space_group_name_H-M   'P 1'
#
loop_
_entity.id
_entity.type
_entity.pdbx_description
1 polymer ?
#
loop_
_entity_poly.entity_id
_entity_poly.type
_entity_poly.pdbx_seq_one_letter_code
_entity_poly.pdbx_strand_id
1 'polypeptide(L)'
;MNSIQQVEELIKEYLLAEKIIEELYSFIANSDINGLLDYWEYLNIRYFSRLDARYFGSVKKFKISLLRYYLVYATQQKRKEKVLEFFDTFETDLNGNSEWSKWFDRFQRRALESEVQSLHNVIVDLKSKIEHYDTELANLRQTPIHSHELLSPQRCAKSLLDQKNNDA
;
A
#
# COMPACT_ATOMS: atom_id res chain seq x y z
N MET A 1 1.96 -51.30 13.00
CA MET A 1 1.42 -49.96 13.32
C MET A 1 0.34 -49.67 12.30
N ASN A 2 -0.91 -49.43 12.71
CA ASN A 2 -2.07 -49.34 11.80
C ASN A 2 -2.00 -48.04 10.98
N SER A 3 -2.22 -48.09 9.65
CA SER A 3 -2.14 -46.90 8.77
C SER A 3 -3.07 -45.76 9.22
N ILE A 4 -4.20 -46.09 9.85
CA ILE A 4 -5.13 -45.10 10.41
C ILE A 4 -4.52 -44.36 11.60
N GLN A 5 -3.78 -45.04 12.49
CA GLN A 5 -3.15 -44.41 13.65
C GLN A 5 -2.03 -43.45 13.24
N GLN A 6 -1.27 -43.80 12.20
CA GLN A 6 -0.25 -42.90 11.64
C GLN A 6 -0.87 -41.63 11.04
N VAL A 7 -2.02 -41.75 10.36
CA VAL A 7 -2.73 -40.58 9.82
C VAL A 7 -3.25 -39.68 10.93
N GLU A 8 -3.84 -40.25 11.99
CA GLU A 8 -4.30 -39.48 13.15
C GLU A 8 -3.17 -38.75 13.88
N GLU A 9 -2.00 -39.38 13.97
CA GLU A 9 -0.81 -38.80 14.62
C GLU A 9 -0.23 -37.64 13.78
N LEU A 10 -0.13 -37.81 12.46
CA LEU A 10 0.27 -36.75 11.54
C LEU A 10 -0.70 -35.55 11.57
N ILE A 11 -2.00 -35.79 11.66
CA ILE A 11 -3.01 -34.73 11.80
C ILE A 11 -2.81 -33.96 13.09
N LYS A 12 -2.53 -34.65 14.21
CA LYS A 12 -2.26 -33.99 15.50
C LYS A 12 -1.01 -33.12 15.46
N GLU A 13 0.06 -33.60 14.83
CA GLU A 13 1.29 -32.83 14.66
C GLU A 13 1.06 -31.59 13.79
N TYR A 14 0.30 -31.72 12.69
CA TYR A 14 -0.05 -30.60 11.82
C TYR A 14 -0.86 -29.52 12.55
N LEU A 15 -1.90 -29.91 13.29
CA LEU A 15 -2.73 -29.00 14.09
C LEU A 15 -1.94 -28.30 15.19
N LEU A 16 -0.92 -28.96 15.74
CA LEU A 16 -0.04 -28.34 16.74
C LEU A 16 0.81 -27.23 16.10
N ALA A 17 1.32 -27.46 14.89
CA ALA A 17 2.08 -26.45 14.15
C ALA A 17 1.22 -25.23 13.82
N GLU A 18 -0.03 -25.42 13.36
CA GLU A 18 -0.95 -24.30 13.10
C GLU A 18 -1.17 -23.45 14.34
N LYS A 19 -1.44 -24.06 15.49
CA LYS A 19 -1.64 -23.33 16.76
C LYS A 19 -0.39 -22.55 17.19
N ILE A 20 0.80 -23.12 17.02
CA ILE A 20 2.05 -22.41 17.33
C ILE A 20 2.16 -21.16 16.45
N ILE A 21 1.84 -21.26 15.17
CA ILE A 21 1.90 -20.15 14.23
C ILE A 21 0.85 -19.07 14.56
N GLU A 22 -0.38 -19.47 14.88
CA GLU A 22 -1.43 -18.56 15.32
C GLU A 22 -1.01 -17.77 16.56
N GLU A 23 -0.42 -18.44 17.55
CA GLU A 23 0.04 -17.79 18.77
C GLU A 23 1.19 -16.80 18.50
N LEU A 24 2.15 -17.16 17.66
CA LEU A 24 3.22 -16.25 17.22
C LEU A 24 2.64 -15.00 16.53
N TYR A 25 1.61 -15.15 15.69
CA TYR A 25 0.94 -14.02 15.06
C TYR A 25 0.14 -13.17 16.04
N SER A 26 -0.47 -13.77 17.06
CA SER A 26 -1.19 -13.06 18.11
C SER A 26 -0.28 -12.06 18.84
N PHE A 27 0.91 -12.48 19.27
CA PHE A 27 1.87 -11.56 19.91
C PHE A 27 2.27 -10.39 19.00
N ILE A 28 2.42 -10.64 17.69
CA ILE A 28 2.75 -9.60 16.71
C ILE A 28 1.59 -8.63 16.52
N ALA A 29 0.37 -9.13 16.39
CA ALA A 29 -0.85 -8.34 16.28
C ALA A 29 -1.03 -7.42 17.50
N ASN A 30 -0.74 -7.94 18.69
CA ASN A 30 -0.81 -7.20 19.95
C ASN A 30 0.40 -6.27 20.20
N SER A 31 1.42 -6.33 19.33
CA SER A 31 2.71 -5.63 19.51
C SER A 31 3.41 -5.95 20.84
N ASP A 32 3.26 -7.17 21.32
CA ASP A 32 3.97 -7.68 22.50
C ASP A 32 5.26 -8.40 22.09
N ILE A 33 6.36 -7.66 22.08
CA ILE A 33 7.67 -8.20 21.69
C ILE A 33 8.26 -9.13 22.77
N ASN A 34 7.99 -8.83 24.04
CA ASN A 34 8.51 -9.63 25.14
C ASN A 34 7.81 -10.98 25.20
N GLY A 35 6.47 -11.00 25.11
CA GLY A 35 5.71 -12.24 25.01
C GLY A 35 6.11 -13.08 23.80
N LEU A 36 6.40 -12.45 22.66
CA LEU A 36 6.92 -13.15 21.48
C LEU A 36 8.28 -13.81 21.73
N LEU A 37 9.20 -13.12 22.41
CA LEU A 37 10.53 -13.63 22.74
C LEU A 37 10.47 -14.76 23.76
N ASP A 38 9.67 -14.61 24.80
CA ASP A 38 9.47 -15.63 25.83
C ASP A 38 8.85 -16.90 25.22
N TYR A 39 7.84 -16.72 24.36
CA TYR A 39 7.23 -17.85 23.66
C TYR A 39 8.21 -18.50 22.67
N TRP A 40 9.03 -17.70 21.97
CA TRP A 40 10.09 -18.24 21.12
C TRP A 40 11.09 -19.07 21.94
N GLU A 41 11.51 -18.60 23.12
CA GLU A 41 12.45 -19.34 23.95
C GLU A 41 11.83 -20.63 24.49
N TYR A 42 10.55 -20.60 24.84
CA TYR A 42 9.78 -21.81 25.14
C TYR A 42 9.81 -22.81 23.97
N LEU A 43 9.53 -22.37 22.73
CA LEU A 43 9.62 -23.23 21.55
C LEU A 43 11.04 -23.75 21.31
N ASN A 44 12.04 -22.91 21.58
CA ASN A 44 13.45 -23.26 21.46
C ASN A 44 13.81 -24.41 22.40
N ILE A 45 13.48 -24.29 23.69
CA ILE A 45 13.75 -25.33 24.68
C ILE A 45 12.93 -26.59 24.39
N ARG A 46 11.65 -26.45 24.06
CA ARG A 46 10.71 -27.58 23.95
C ARG A 46 10.85 -28.39 22.67
N TYR A 47 11.20 -27.73 21.56
CA TYR A 47 11.24 -28.31 20.22
C TYR A 47 12.59 -28.12 19.53
N PHE A 48 13.06 -26.88 19.37
CA PHE A 48 14.21 -26.62 18.49
C PHE A 48 15.55 -27.15 19.02
N SER A 49 15.74 -27.17 20.33
CA SER A 49 16.93 -27.72 21.00
C SER A 49 17.12 -29.21 20.72
N ARG A 50 16.04 -29.92 20.37
CA ARG A 50 16.01 -31.35 20.07
C ARG A 50 16.14 -31.65 18.58
N LEU A 51 16.15 -30.62 17.73
CA LEU A 51 16.33 -30.78 16.29
C LEU A 51 17.79 -31.10 15.97
N ASP A 52 17.97 -31.81 14.86
CA ASP A 52 19.28 -32.01 14.27
C ASP A 52 19.91 -30.65 13.89
N ALA A 53 21.23 -30.51 14.10
CA ALA A 53 21.99 -29.30 13.86
C ALA A 53 21.83 -28.75 12.43
N ARG A 54 21.53 -29.60 11.44
CA ARG A 54 21.20 -29.18 10.07
C ARG A 54 20.03 -28.21 9.99
N TYR A 55 19.12 -28.22 10.97
CA TYR A 55 17.96 -27.34 11.02
C TYR A 55 18.19 -26.04 11.81
N PHE A 56 19.29 -25.92 12.56
CA PHE A 56 19.57 -24.72 13.38
C PHE A 56 19.66 -23.45 12.53
N GLY A 57 20.22 -23.56 11.32
CA GLY A 57 20.24 -22.45 10.37
C GLY A 57 18.82 -22.00 9.98
N SER A 58 17.89 -22.94 9.78
CA SER A 58 16.49 -22.65 9.45
C SER A 58 15.75 -22.04 10.63
N VAL A 59 15.96 -22.55 11.84
CA VAL A 59 15.38 -22.00 13.08
C VAL A 59 15.85 -20.56 13.30
N LYS A 60 17.15 -20.29 13.13
CA LYS A 60 17.70 -18.94 13.23
C LYS A 60 17.11 -17.99 12.17
N LYS A 61 16.99 -18.45 10.92
CA LYS A 61 16.33 -17.68 9.85
C LYS A 61 14.85 -17.42 10.17
N PHE A 62 14.15 -18.38 10.77
CA PHE A 62 12.77 -18.22 11.18
C PHE A 62 12.63 -17.14 12.26
N LYS A 63 13.46 -17.17 13.30
CA LYS A 63 13.52 -16.12 14.33
C LYS A 63 13.69 -14.73 13.70
N ILE A 64 14.70 -14.60 12.84
CA ILE A 64 15.01 -13.32 12.19
C ILE A 64 13.84 -12.83 11.32
N SER A 65 13.23 -13.72 10.53
CA SER A 65 12.07 -13.38 9.70
C SER A 65 10.88 -12.94 10.54
N LEU A 66 10.66 -13.57 11.70
CA LEU A 66 9.59 -13.22 12.62
C LEU A 66 9.78 -11.84 13.23
N LEU A 67 10.99 -11.52 13.69
CA LEU A 67 11.34 -10.19 14.22
C LEU A 67 11.20 -9.10 13.14
N ARG A 68 11.63 -9.39 11.90
CA ARG A 68 11.43 -8.49 10.75
C ARG A 68 9.93 -8.26 10.48
N TYR A 69 9.13 -9.33 10.53
CA TYR A 69 7.69 -9.22 10.34
C TYR A 69 7.03 -8.38 11.45
N TYR A 70 7.43 -8.56 12.70
CA TYR A 70 7.00 -7.72 13.82
C TYR A 70 7.26 -6.23 13.55
N LEU A 71 8.48 -5.87 13.14
CA LEU A 71 8.85 -4.49 12.82
C LEU A 71 8.02 -3.90 11.66
N VAL A 72 7.84 -4.66 10.59
CA VAL A 72 7.01 -4.25 9.45
C VAL A 72 5.57 -4.00 9.90
N TYR A 73 5.00 -4.93 10.67
CA TYR A 73 3.64 -4.84 11.17
C TYR A 73 3.45 -3.65 12.12
N ALA A 74 4.37 -3.45 13.08
CA ALA A 74 4.33 -2.31 14.00
C ALA A 74 4.44 -0.97 13.27
N THR A 75 5.27 -0.90 12.22
CA THR A 75 5.41 0.28 11.36
C THR A 75 4.12 0.57 10.58
N GLN A 76 3.50 -0.46 10.00
CA GLN A 76 2.21 -0.33 9.28
C GLN A 76 1.09 0.17 10.19
N GLN A 77 1.06 -0.31 11.44
CA GLN A 77 0.10 0.13 12.45
C GLN A 77 0.42 1.51 13.06
N LYS A 78 1.44 2.22 12.56
CA LYS A 78 1.91 3.53 13.05
C LYS A 78 2.28 3.54 14.54
N ARG A 79 2.59 2.37 15.12
CA ARG A 79 3.00 2.21 16.53
C ARG A 79 4.50 2.45 16.69
N LYS A 80 4.93 3.69 16.47
CA LYS A 80 6.35 4.08 16.50
C LYS A 80 7.02 3.78 17.85
N GLU A 81 6.30 3.94 18.96
CA GLU A 81 6.82 3.65 20.31
C GLU A 81 7.27 2.18 20.45
N LYS A 82 6.51 1.24 19.89
CA LYS A 82 6.85 -0.19 19.92
C LYS A 82 8.03 -0.54 19.01
N VAL A 83 8.19 0.19 17.91
CA VAL A 83 9.38 0.08 17.07
C VAL A 83 10.62 0.58 17.82
N LEU A 84 10.50 1.67 18.58
CA LEU A 84 11.60 2.18 19.41
C LEU A 84 11.95 1.20 20.55
N GLU A 85 10.95 0.65 21.23
CA GLU A 85 11.12 -0.40 22.27
C GLU A 85 11.88 -1.61 21.72
N PHE A 86 11.56 -2.03 20.48
CA PHE A 86 12.33 -3.07 19.81
C PHE A 86 13.81 -2.68 19.66
N PHE A 87 14.11 -1.49 19.17
CA PHE A 87 15.50 -1.07 18.99
C PHE A 87 16.26 -0.97 20.31
N ASP A 88 15.62 -0.50 21.37
CA ASP A 88 16.20 -0.44 22.73
C ASP A 88 16.50 -1.84 23.27
N THR A 89 15.59 -2.79 23.04
CA THR A 89 15.73 -4.19 23.50
C THR A 89 16.82 -4.95 22.74
N PHE A 90 16.96 -4.70 21.43
CA PHE A 90 17.86 -5.44 20.55
C PHE A 90 19.11 -4.65 20.15
N GLU A 91 19.35 -3.46 20.72
CA GLU A 91 20.40 -2.52 20.27
C GLU A 91 21.77 -3.19 20.18
N THR A 92 22.14 -3.94 21.22
CA THR A 92 23.42 -4.64 21.32
C THR A 92 23.55 -5.83 20.36
N ASP A 93 22.44 -6.51 20.05
CA ASP A 93 22.42 -7.66 19.13
C ASP A 93 22.40 -7.21 17.65
N LEU A 94 21.89 -6.01 17.39
CA LEU A 94 21.80 -5.40 16.07
C LEU A 94 23.09 -4.66 15.70
N ASN A 95 23.72 -3.99 16.66
CA ASN A 95 24.98 -3.27 16.46
C ASN A 95 26.13 -4.25 16.18
N GLY A 96 26.56 -4.28 14.91
CA GLY A 96 27.62 -5.18 14.41
C GLY A 96 27.12 -6.27 13.45
N ASN A 97 25.80 -6.45 13.32
CA ASN A 97 25.24 -7.40 12.37
C ASN A 97 24.98 -6.74 11.00
N SER A 98 25.90 -6.98 10.06
CA SER A 98 25.82 -6.40 8.70
C SER A 98 24.55 -6.77 7.93
N GLU A 99 23.87 -7.88 8.27
CA GLU A 99 22.62 -8.27 7.61
C GLU A 99 21.43 -7.43 8.06
N TRP A 100 21.40 -7.02 9.33
CA TRP A 100 20.37 -6.14 9.86
C TRP A 100 20.53 -4.72 9.31
N SER A 101 21.73 -4.16 9.33
CA SER A 101 22.02 -2.86 8.72
C SER A 101 21.59 -2.82 7.23
N LYS A 102 22.00 -3.80 6.42
CA LYS A 102 21.56 -3.90 5.01
C LYS A 102 20.05 -4.07 4.85
N TRP A 103 19.39 -4.76 5.79
CA TRP A 103 17.94 -4.93 5.75
C TRP A 103 17.22 -3.63 6.10
N PHE A 104 17.68 -2.91 7.14
CA PHE A 104 17.13 -1.61 7.53
C PHE A 104 17.28 -0.58 6.40
N ASP A 105 18.44 -0.52 5.73
CA ASP A 105 18.64 0.34 4.57
C ASP A 105 17.61 0.08 3.46
N ARG A 106 17.34 -1.20 3.17
CA ARG A 106 16.32 -1.60 2.19
C ARG A 106 14.91 -1.29 2.68
N PHE A 107 14.62 -1.54 3.95
CA PHE A 107 13.31 -1.30 4.55
C PHE A 107 12.96 0.19 4.54
N GLN A 108 13.89 1.04 4.97
CA GLN A 108 13.74 2.49 4.97
C GLN A 108 13.61 3.05 3.56
N ARG A 109 14.40 2.53 2.60
CA ARG A 109 14.26 2.89 1.18
C ARG A 109 12.86 2.53 0.66
N ARG A 110 12.36 1.33 0.95
CA ARG A 110 11.05 0.86 0.49
C ARG A 110 9.89 1.64 1.12
N ALA A 111 10.02 2.04 2.38
CA ALA A 111 9.05 2.92 3.04
C ALA A 111 8.97 4.27 2.31
N LEU A 112 10.12 4.88 2.00
CA LEU A 112 10.20 6.12 1.24
C LEU A 112 9.66 5.96 -0.20
N GLU A 113 9.97 4.84 -0.87
CA GLU A 113 9.47 4.51 -2.22
C GLU A 113 7.94 4.38 -2.27
N SER A 114 7.31 3.86 -1.21
CA SER A 114 5.84 3.74 -1.18
C SER A 114 5.13 5.09 -1.17
N GLU A 115 5.70 6.08 -0.48
CA GLU A 115 5.19 7.44 -0.43
C GLU A 115 5.45 8.18 -1.75
N VAL A 116 6.64 7.99 -2.34
CA VAL A 116 6.96 8.47 -3.69
C VAL A 116 6.03 7.87 -4.74
N GLN A 117 5.68 6.58 -4.65
CA GLN A 117 4.77 5.93 -5.58
C GLN A 117 3.33 6.45 -5.44
N SER A 118 2.87 6.68 -4.21
CA SER A 118 1.57 7.31 -3.96
C SER A 118 1.50 8.70 -4.57
N LEU A 119 2.52 9.53 -4.36
CA LEU A 119 2.62 10.86 -4.96
C LEU A 119 2.70 10.80 -6.48
N HIS A 120 3.46 9.86 -7.05
CA HIS A 120 3.51 9.64 -8.49
C HIS A 120 2.13 9.32 -9.07
N ASN A 121 1.36 8.43 -8.42
CA ASN A 121 0.01 8.09 -8.86
C ASN A 121 -0.92 9.33 -8.85
N VAL A 122 -0.82 10.18 -7.82
CA VAL A 122 -1.58 11.44 -7.74
C VAL A 122 -1.16 12.39 -8.88
N ILE A 123 0.14 12.52 -9.16
CA ILE A 123 0.63 13.36 -10.26
C ILE A 123 0.11 12.87 -11.61
N VAL A 124 0.10 11.57 -11.84
CA VAL A 124 -0.43 10.98 -13.08
C VAL A 124 -1.93 11.26 -13.21
N ASP A 125 -2.69 11.11 -12.13
CA ASP A 125 -4.14 11.38 -12.13
C ASP A 125 -4.44 12.86 -12.40
N LEU A 126 -3.69 13.77 -11.77
CA LEU A 126 -3.80 15.20 -12.00
C LEU A 126 -3.42 15.60 -13.43
N LYS A 127 -2.37 14.98 -14.00
CA LYS A 127 -1.99 15.21 -15.41
C LYS A 127 -3.10 14.80 -16.37
N SER A 128 -3.71 13.62 -16.16
CA SER A 128 -4.81 13.15 -16.99
C SER A 128 -6.03 14.08 -16.90
N LYS A 129 -6.33 14.62 -15.71
CA LYS A 129 -7.40 15.61 -15.52
C LYS A 129 -7.13 16.91 -16.27
N ILE A 130 -5.89 17.42 -16.23
CA ILE A 130 -5.51 18.62 -16.98
C ILE A 130 -5.67 18.38 -18.49
N GLU A 131 -5.17 17.25 -18.99
CA GLU A 131 -5.26 16.89 -20.41
C GLU A 131 -6.71 16.70 -20.88
N HIS A 132 -7.57 16.17 -20.01
CA HIS A 132 -9.01 16.10 -20.23
C HIS A 132 -9.65 17.49 -20.35
N TYR A 133 -9.37 18.39 -19.40
CA TYR A 133 -9.90 19.76 -19.44
C TYR A 133 -9.36 20.56 -20.65
N ASP A 134 -8.10 20.35 -21.04
CA ASP A 134 -7.52 20.98 -22.24
C ASP A 134 -8.21 20.51 -23.51
N THR A 135 -8.55 19.21 -23.60
CA THR A 135 -9.33 18.64 -24.71
C THR A 135 -10.75 19.21 -24.74
N GLU A 136 -11.38 19.34 -23.57
CA GLU A 136 -12.71 19.92 -23.43
C GLU A 136 -12.73 21.40 -23.84
N LEU A 137 -11.73 22.18 -23.41
CA LEU A 137 -11.53 23.57 -23.84
C LEU A 137 -11.29 23.70 -25.33
N ALA A 138 -10.53 22.79 -25.94
CA ALA A 138 -10.31 22.77 -27.39
C ALA A 138 -11.61 22.50 -28.16
N ASN A 139 -12.42 21.55 -27.68
CA ASN A 139 -13.73 21.23 -28.27
C ASN A 139 -14.72 22.40 -28.14
N LEU A 140 -14.77 23.05 -26.97
CA LEU A 140 -15.62 24.23 -26.75
C LEU A 140 -15.22 25.41 -27.66
N ARG A 141 -13.92 25.60 -27.91
CA ARG A 141 -13.41 26.64 -28.83
C ARG A 141 -13.71 26.34 -30.30
N GLN A 142 -13.94 25.08 -30.66
CA GLN A 142 -14.28 24.66 -32.02
C GLN A 142 -15.79 24.68 -32.31
N THR A 143 -16.64 24.98 -31.31
CA THR A 143 -18.06 25.22 -31.56
C THR A 143 -18.22 26.50 -32.42
N PRO A 144 -18.81 26.41 -33.62
CA PRO A 144 -18.93 27.56 -34.50
C PRO A 144 -19.89 28.58 -33.88
N ILE A 145 -19.51 29.85 -33.96
CA ILE A 145 -20.38 30.99 -33.70
C ILE A 145 -21.53 30.94 -34.72
N HIS A 146 -22.62 30.24 -34.39
CA HIS A 146 -23.87 30.27 -35.15
C HIS A 146 -25.02 30.63 -34.22
N SER A 147 -25.15 31.94 -33.95
CA SER A 147 -26.43 32.54 -33.55
C SER A 147 -26.41 34.04 -33.86
N HIS A 148 -26.55 34.40 -35.14
CA HIS A 148 -27.48 35.45 -35.61
C HIS A 148 -27.32 35.67 -37.13
N GLU A 149 -28.18 35.04 -37.93
CA GLU A 149 -28.52 35.54 -39.26
C GLU A 149 -29.53 36.70 -39.10
N LEU A 150 -29.29 37.83 -39.77
CA LEU A 150 -30.40 38.66 -40.26
C LEU A 150 -30.14 39.05 -41.71
N LEU A 151 -30.95 38.41 -42.56
CA LEU A 151 -31.16 38.67 -43.97
C LEU A 151 -31.40 40.15 -44.26
N SER A 152 -30.71 40.66 -45.26
CA SER A 152 -31.16 41.78 -46.09
C SER A 152 -32.32 41.33 -46.99
N PRO A 153 -33.52 41.93 -46.94
CA PRO A 153 -34.52 41.74 -47.98
C PRO A 153 -34.34 42.84 -49.04
N GLN A 154 -33.64 42.51 -50.13
CA GLN A 154 -33.74 43.28 -51.37
C GLN A 154 -34.76 42.60 -52.28
N ARG A 155 -35.74 43.41 -52.72
CA ARG A 155 -36.83 43.17 -53.68
C ARG A 155 -38.20 42.81 -53.07
N CYS A 156 -38.96 43.84 -52.67
CA CYS A 156 -40.22 44.22 -53.32
C CYS A 156 -40.71 45.57 -52.77
N ALA A 157 -41.55 46.29 -53.52
CA ALA A 157 -42.15 47.61 -53.25
C ALA A 157 -41.31 48.86 -53.61
N LYS A 158 -41.07 49.05 -54.92
CA LYS A 158 -41.12 50.38 -55.54
C LYS A 158 -42.59 50.66 -55.86
N SER A 159 -43.27 51.45 -55.04
CA SER A 159 -44.55 52.15 -55.29
C SER A 159 -45.23 52.37 -53.94
N LEU A 160 -45.68 53.60 -53.69
CA LEU A 160 -46.37 54.10 -52.48
C LEU A 160 -45.43 54.78 -51.46
N LEU A 161 -45.02 56.01 -51.78
CA LEU A 161 -45.11 57.20 -50.90
C LEU A 161 -44.56 58.44 -51.64
N ASP A 162 -45.11 58.73 -52.83
CA ASP A 162 -45.27 60.14 -53.23
C ASP A 162 -46.58 60.61 -52.60
N GLN A 163 -46.52 60.97 -51.33
CA GLN A 163 -47.51 61.84 -50.75
C GLN A 163 -46.80 63.11 -50.32
N LYS A 164 -47.14 64.18 -51.03
CA LYS A 164 -47.71 65.34 -50.38
C LYS A 164 -46.76 65.98 -49.36
N ASN A 165 -45.87 66.81 -49.89
CA ASN A 165 -45.39 68.02 -49.21
C ASN A 165 -45.17 69.11 -50.27
N ASN A 166 -46.27 69.72 -50.71
CA ASN A 166 -46.26 71.11 -51.14
C ASN A 166 -47.69 71.64 -50.99
N ASP A 167 -47.99 72.22 -49.83
CA ASP A 167 -49.10 73.14 -49.56
C ASP A 167 -48.87 73.75 -48.16
N ALA A 168 -48.11 74.85 -48.12
CA ALA A 168 -48.25 76.00 -47.21
C ALA A 168 -47.17 77.03 -47.54
#